data_AF-A0A1F4W0C8-F1
#
_entry.id   AF-A0A1F4W0C8-F1
#
_cell.length_a   1.000
_cell.length_b   1.000
_cell.length_c   1.000
_cell.angle_alpha   90.00
_cell.angle_beta   90.00
_cell.angle_gamma   90.00
#
_symmetry.space_group_name_H-M   'P 1'
#
loop_
_entity.id
_entity.type
_entity.pdbx_description
1 polymer ?
#
loop_
_entity_poly.entity_id
_entity_poly.type
_entity_poly.pdbx_seq_one_letter_code
_entity_poly.pdbx_strand_id
1 'polypeptide(L)'
;MYKIYINTTNRKDKSVRLEKDGKLVDEISGEIDVSSEIGNMLEKYQIRPGEVEEIIPKQGPGSFTGLKAGFTLANVYNWAVGHKTAEELDYPDYGGDPNITPPKN
;
A
#
# COMPACT_ATOMS: atom_id res chain seq x y z
N MET A 1 10.60 13.51 8.16
CA MET A 1 9.51 13.31 7.18
C MET A 1 9.02 11.87 7.28
N TYR A 2 7.70 11.66 7.34
CA TYR A 2 7.11 10.33 7.54
C TYR A 2 6.73 9.69 6.22
N LYS A 3 7.02 8.40 6.06
CA LYS A 3 6.57 7.56 4.93
C LYS A 3 5.92 6.30 5.47
N ILE A 4 4.88 5.84 4.80
CA ILE A 4 4.25 4.55 5.12
C ILE A 4 4.43 3.62 3.94
N TYR A 5 5.01 2.45 4.17
CA TYR A 5 5.13 1.40 3.18
C TYR A 5 4.09 0.32 3.46
N ILE A 6 3.35 -0.07 2.42
CA ILE A 6 2.38 -1.16 2.53
C ILE A 6 2.74 -2.31 1.60
N ASN A 7 2.60 -3.53 2.09
CA ASN A 7 2.77 -4.73 1.29
C ASN A 7 1.46 -5.52 1.29
N THR A 8 0.85 -5.65 0.11
CA THR A 8 -0.38 -6.41 -0.10
C THR A 8 -0.20 -7.50 -1.17
N THR A 9 1.03 -7.84 -1.54
CA THR A 9 1.29 -8.82 -2.60
C THR A 9 0.86 -10.23 -2.22
N ASN A 10 0.78 -10.54 -0.92
CA ASN A 10 0.24 -11.79 -0.40
C ASN A 10 -1.04 -11.52 0.40
N ARG A 11 -2.11 -12.26 0.11
CA ARG A 11 -3.40 -12.11 0.79
C ARG A 11 -3.34 -12.41 2.29
N LYS A 12 -2.52 -13.38 2.71
CA LYS A 12 -2.42 -13.86 4.10
C LYS A 12 -1.32 -13.18 4.90
N ASP A 13 -0.41 -12.50 4.21
CA ASP A 13 0.77 -11.88 4.79
C ASP A 13 0.93 -10.48 4.21
N LYS A 14 0.30 -9.53 4.89
CA LYS A 14 0.33 -8.10 4.56
C LYS A 14 1.17 -7.38 5.59
N SER A 15 1.73 -6.23 5.24
CA SER A 15 2.43 -5.39 6.21
C SER A 15 2.16 -3.91 6.03
N VAL A 16 2.29 -3.18 7.14
CA VAL A 16 2.32 -1.71 7.22
C VAL A 16 3.57 -1.33 7.99
N ARG A 17 4.40 -0.48 7.38
CA ARG A 17 5.67 -0.03 7.94
C ARG A 17 5.70 1.49 7.95
N LEU A 18 5.96 2.08 9.11
CA LEU A 18 6.18 3.52 9.26
C LEU A 18 7.67 3.81 9.33
N GLU A 19 8.11 4.72 8.48
CA GLU A 19 9.45 5.27 8.50
C GLU A 19 9.42 6.77 8.78
N LYS A 20 10.45 7.25 9.50
CA LYS A 20 10.71 8.66 9.73
C LYS A 20 12.14 8.98 9.34
N ASP A 21 12.32 9.87 8.37
CA ASP A 21 13.63 10.30 7.89
C ASP A 21 14.51 9.10 7.45
N GLY A 22 13.90 8.13 6.77
CA GLY A 22 14.55 6.90 6.28
C GLY A 22 14.88 5.88 7.37
N LYS A 23 14.39 6.08 8.61
CA LYS A 23 14.56 5.13 9.71
C LYS A 23 13.23 4.46 10.03
N LEU A 24 13.27 3.14 10.20
CA LEU A 24 12.14 2.36 10.67
C LEU A 24 11.70 2.84 12.06
N VAL A 25 10.42 3.18 12.19
CA VAL A 25 9.78 3.56 13.45
C VAL A 25 8.95 2.40 14.00
N ASP A 26 8.15 1.78 13.14
CA ASP A 26 7.28 0.66 13.50
C ASP A 26 6.93 -0.18 12.27
N GLU A 27 6.63 -1.45 12.50
CA GLU A 27 6.17 -2.38 11.47
C GLU A 27 5.22 -3.40 12.07
N ILE A 28 4.09 -3.60 11.40
CA ILE A 28 3.15 -4.68 11.68
C ILE A 28 2.99 -5.54 10.44
N SER A 29 2.97 -6.86 10.63
CA SER A 29 2.80 -7.83 9.55
C SER A 29 1.91 -8.99 9.97
N GLY A 30 1.19 -9.56 9.01
CA GLY A 30 0.35 -10.75 9.19
C GLY A 30 -0.95 -10.68 8.40
N GLU A 31 -1.97 -11.39 8.87
CA GLU A 31 -3.32 -11.33 8.29
C GLU A 31 -4.08 -10.12 8.85
N ILE A 32 -3.64 -8.92 8.45
CA ILE A 32 -4.14 -7.63 8.95
C ILE A 32 -5.04 -6.92 7.94
N ASP A 33 -5.84 -5.97 8.43
CA ASP A 33 -6.50 -4.96 7.60
C ASP A 33 -5.61 -3.73 7.47
N VAL A 34 -5.03 -3.52 6.28
CA VAL A 34 -4.01 -2.49 6.03
C VAL A 34 -4.55 -1.08 6.31
N SER A 35 -5.81 -0.80 5.97
CA SER A 35 -6.40 0.52 6.19
C SER A 35 -6.56 0.83 7.68
N SER A 36 -7.04 -0.15 8.44
CA SER A 36 -7.20 -0.04 9.89
C SER A 36 -5.85 0.14 10.58
N GLU A 37 -4.84 -0.63 10.17
CA GLU A 37 -3.51 -0.54 10.78
C GLU A 37 -2.80 0.78 10.47
N ILE A 38 -3.00 1.38 9.29
CA ILE A 38 -2.54 2.75 9.03
C ILE A 38 -3.16 3.72 10.03
N GLY A 39 -4.49 3.67 10.22
CA GLY A 39 -5.20 4.52 11.19
C GLY A 39 -4.67 4.36 12.61
N ASN A 40 -4.56 3.12 13.08
CA ASN A 40 -4.01 2.78 14.39
C ASN A 40 -2.59 3.33 14.57
N MET A 41 -1.75 3.23 13.54
CA MET A 41 -0.37 3.69 13.57
C MET A 41 -0.28 5.23 13.62
N LEU A 42 -1.12 5.93 12.85
CA LEU A 42 -1.22 7.39 12.92
C LEU A 42 -1.66 7.85 14.32
N GLU A 43 -2.66 7.21 14.91
CA GLU A 43 -3.14 7.52 16.26
C GLU A 43 -2.07 7.25 17.32
N LYS A 44 -1.44 6.06 17.29
CA LYS A 44 -0.39 5.63 18.22
C LYS A 44 0.77 6.61 18.27
N TYR A 45 1.18 7.15 17.13
CA TYR A 45 2.30 8.09 17.03
C TYR A 45 1.88 9.55 16.96
N GLN A 46 0.58 9.85 17.11
CA GLN A 46 -0.01 11.19 17.06
C GLN A 46 0.35 11.97 15.78
N ILE A 47 0.39 11.26 14.64
CA ILE A 47 0.73 11.81 13.32
C ILE A 47 -0.56 12.21 12.62
N ARG A 48 -0.67 13.46 12.17
CA ARG A 48 -1.79 13.88 11.33
C ARG A 48 -1.60 13.35 9.90
N PRO A 49 -2.68 13.04 9.16
CA PRO A 49 -2.54 12.51 7.80
C PRO A 49 -1.66 13.34 6.87
N GLY A 50 -1.79 14.68 6.89
CA GLY A 50 -0.95 15.57 6.07
C GLY A 50 0.52 15.69 6.50
N GLU A 51 0.95 15.00 7.57
CA GLU A 51 2.36 14.91 7.99
C GLU A 51 3.06 13.67 7.42
N VAL A 52 2.31 12.75 6.82
CA VAL A 52 2.81 11.63 6.03
C VAL A 52 3.00 12.09 4.61
N GLU A 53 4.24 12.13 4.15
CA GLU A 53 4.61 12.57 2.80
C GLU A 53 4.04 11.66 1.72
N GLU A 54 4.03 10.35 1.96
CA GLU A 54 3.56 9.39 0.98
C GLU A 54 3.24 8.04 1.63
N ILE A 55 2.17 7.41 1.14
CA ILE A 55 1.96 5.96 1.27
C ILE A 55 2.45 5.27 0.00
N ILE A 56 3.38 4.34 0.15
CA ILE A 56 4.10 3.68 -0.94
C ILE A 56 3.73 2.18 -0.94
N PRO A 57 2.99 1.68 -1.95
CA PRO A 57 2.67 0.27 -2.06
C PRO A 57 3.84 -0.51 -2.67
N LYS A 58 4.03 -1.76 -2.24
CA LYS A 58 4.96 -2.67 -2.91
C LYS A 58 4.50 -2.92 -4.34
N GLN A 59 5.38 -2.67 -5.31
CA GLN A 59 5.03 -2.59 -6.73
C GLN A 59 4.47 -3.89 -7.33
N GLY A 60 4.98 -5.04 -6.88
CA GLY A 60 4.65 -6.36 -7.42
C GLY A 60 5.92 -7.12 -7.84
N PRO A 61 5.77 -8.29 -8.50
CA PRO A 61 4.51 -8.97 -8.77
C PRO A 61 3.85 -9.54 -7.51
N GLY A 62 2.59 -9.96 -7.60
CA GLY A 62 1.82 -10.44 -6.46
C GLY A 62 0.38 -10.81 -6.78
N SER A 63 -0.43 -11.05 -5.74
CA SER A 63 -1.86 -11.28 -5.86
C SER A 63 -2.54 -10.11 -6.57
N PHE A 64 -3.23 -10.38 -7.68
CA PHE A 64 -3.96 -9.36 -8.45
C PHE A 64 -4.87 -8.50 -7.57
N THR A 65 -5.71 -9.15 -6.74
CA THR A 65 -6.61 -8.47 -5.82
C THR A 65 -5.85 -7.68 -4.75
N GLY A 66 -4.78 -8.27 -4.21
CA GLY A 66 -3.96 -7.63 -3.18
C GLY A 66 -3.26 -6.38 -3.69
N LEU A 67 -2.63 -6.47 -4.85
CA LEU A 67 -2.00 -5.35 -5.56
C LEU A 67 -3.00 -4.24 -5.85
N LYS A 68 -4.15 -4.57 -6.45
CA LYS A 68 -5.18 -3.57 -6.75
C LYS A 68 -5.67 -2.84 -5.49
N ALA A 69 -5.88 -3.57 -4.39
CA ALA A 69 -6.29 -2.98 -3.12
C ALA A 69 -5.20 -2.05 -2.54
N GLY A 70 -3.95 -2.51 -2.50
CA GLY A 70 -2.82 -1.73 -1.97
C GLY A 70 -2.59 -0.44 -2.76
N PHE A 71 -2.56 -0.52 -4.09
CA PHE A 71 -2.41 0.65 -4.94
C PHE A 71 -3.59 1.61 -4.83
N THR A 72 -4.83 1.10 -4.76
CA THR A 72 -6.00 1.98 -4.56
C THR A 72 -5.89 2.76 -3.26
N LEU A 73 -5.51 2.09 -2.16
CA LEU A 73 -5.36 2.73 -0.86
C LEU A 73 -4.28 3.81 -0.87
N ALA A 74 -3.10 3.51 -1.41
CA ALA A 74 -2.01 4.46 -1.52
C ALA A 74 -2.37 5.67 -2.40
N ASN A 75 -2.94 5.43 -3.58
CA ASN A 75 -3.36 6.47 -4.51
C ASN A 75 -4.42 7.40 -3.90
N VAL A 76 -5.47 6.83 -3.30
CA VAL A 76 -6.53 7.63 -2.66
C VAL A 76 -5.99 8.45 -1.51
N TYR A 77 -5.12 7.89 -0.66
CA TYR A 77 -4.51 8.63 0.43
C TYR A 77 -3.67 9.79 -0.10
N ASN A 78 -2.70 9.51 -0.97
CA ASN A 78 -1.77 10.49 -1.51
C ASN A 78 -2.51 11.62 -2.26
N TRP A 79 -3.58 11.29 -2.98
CA TRP A 79 -4.46 12.28 -3.60
C TRP A 79 -5.22 13.12 -2.57
N ALA A 80 -5.81 12.48 -1.56
CA ALA A 80 -6.62 13.15 -0.54
C ALA A 80 -5.83 14.16 0.31
N VAL A 81 -4.54 13.88 0.57
CA VAL A 81 -3.65 14.81 1.30
C VAL A 81 -2.90 15.79 0.39
N GLY A 82 -3.15 15.74 -0.92
CA GLY A 82 -2.59 16.70 -1.89
C GLY A 82 -1.16 16.41 -2.33
N HIS A 83 -0.66 15.18 -2.15
CA HIS A 83 0.68 14.76 -2.58
C HIS A 83 0.73 14.25 -4.02
N LYS A 84 -0.41 13.82 -4.59
CA LYS A 84 -0.53 13.40 -6.00
C LYS A 84 -1.76 13.98 -6.67
N THR A 85 -1.63 14.31 -7.95
CA THR A 85 -2.74 14.58 -8.86
C THR A 85 -3.33 13.28 -9.42
N ALA A 86 -4.45 13.37 -10.15
CA ALA A 86 -5.08 12.19 -10.75
C ALA A 86 -4.21 11.58 -11.87
N GLU A 87 -3.36 12.38 -12.49
CA GLU A 87 -2.44 12.01 -13.56
C GLU A 87 -1.17 11.33 -13.02
N GLU A 88 -0.86 11.49 -11.73
CA GLU A 88 0.35 10.96 -11.06
C GLU A 88 0.08 9.66 -10.29
N LEU A 89 -1.12 9.08 -10.42
CA LEU A 89 -1.48 7.85 -9.73
C LEU A 89 -0.64 6.66 -10.22
N ASP A 90 -0.16 5.84 -9.28
CA ASP A 90 0.66 4.69 -9.62
C ASP A 90 -0.20 3.47 -10.01
N TYR A 91 0.40 2.55 -10.76
CA TYR A 91 -0.23 1.29 -11.15
C TYR A 91 0.65 0.10 -10.75
N PRO A 92 0.03 -1.01 -10.29
CA PRO A 92 0.77 -2.21 -9.91
C PRO A 92 1.43 -2.88 -11.11
N ASP A 93 2.58 -3.48 -10.85
CA ASP A 93 3.15 -4.49 -11.73
C ASP A 93 2.47 -5.83 -11.44
N TYR A 94 1.54 -6.22 -12.30
CA TYR A 94 0.84 -7.50 -12.20
C TYR A 94 1.72 -8.70 -12.60
N GLY A 95 2.90 -8.45 -13.17
CA GLY A 95 3.74 -9.47 -13.79
C GLY A 95 3.30 -9.80 -15.22
N GLY A 96 3.54 -11.05 -15.63
CA GLY A 96 3.26 -11.51 -17.00
C GLY A 96 1.77 -11.69 -17.29
N ASP A 97 1.46 -11.83 -18.59
CA ASP A 97 0.10 -12.03 -19.07
C ASP A 97 -0.60 -13.20 -18.36
N PRO A 98 -1.91 -13.10 -18.08
CA PRO A 98 -2.67 -14.17 -17.48
C PRO A 98 -2.57 -15.43 -18.36
N ASN A 99 -2.35 -16.58 -17.74
CA ASN A 99 -2.31 -17.86 -18.44
C ASN A 99 -3.75 -18.28 -18.83
N ILE A 100 -4.26 -17.69 -19.92
CA ILE A 100 -5.60 -18.00 -20.44
C ILE A 100 -5.53 -19.37 -21.10
N THR A 101 -5.91 -20.41 -20.35
CA THR A 101 -6.15 -21.72 -20.95
C THR A 101 -7.49 -21.66 -21.67
N PRO A 102 -7.56 -21.93 -22.99
CA PRO A 102 -8.84 -22.03 -23.66
C PRO A 102 -9.72 -23.12 -23.03
N PRO A 103 -11.05 -22.95 -23.00
CA PRO A 103 -11.95 -23.97 -22.46
C PRO A 103 -11.72 -25.31 -23.17
N LYS A 104 -11.69 -26.41 -22.41
CA LYS A 104 -11.65 -27.75 -23.00
C LYS A 104 -12.98 -27.99 -23.71
N ASN A 105 -12.91 -28.26 -25.02
CA ASN A 105 -14.04 -28.71 -25.85
C ASN A 105 -14.62 -30.03 -25.34
#